data_AF-A0A5C7WMC0-F1
#
_entry.id   AF-A0A5C7WMC0-F1
#
_cell.length_a   1.000
_cell.length_b   1.000
_cell.length_c   1.000
_cell.angle_alpha   90.00
_cell.angle_beta   90.00
_cell.angle_gamma   90.00
#
_symmetry.space_group_name_H-M   'P 1'
#
loop_
_entity.id
_entity.type
_entity.pdbx_description
1 polymer ?
#
loop_
_entity_poly.entity_id
_entity_poly.type
_entity_poly.pdbx_seq_one_letter_code
_entity_poly.pdbx_strand_id
1 'polypeptide(L)'
;MNWGINMKNILYIQCSPKTAGSHSGQFAQEFVKGLSKALPAKNVVLRDLSNAPIPHVSSQHTLASEKQESMRNAAEQEALQLSETLIAELEATNVLVIATPMHNYT
;
A
#
# COMPACT_ATOMS: atom_id res chain seq x y z
N MET A 1 -7.83 30.72 -1.30
CA MET A 1 -7.67 29.30 -0.92
C MET A 1 -6.30 29.11 -0.33
N ASN A 2 -6.26 28.68 0.93
CA ASN A 2 -5.05 28.53 1.72
C ASN A 2 -4.29 27.30 1.19
N TRP A 3 -3.20 27.48 0.44
CA TRP A 3 -2.30 26.39 0.07
C TRP A 3 -1.43 26.07 1.29
N GLY A 4 -2.05 25.47 2.29
CA GLY A 4 -1.35 24.93 3.46
C GLY A 4 -0.22 24.02 2.97
N ILE A 5 0.91 24.07 3.66
CA ILE A 5 2.12 23.28 3.44
C ILE A 5 1.70 21.86 3.01
N ASN A 6 1.77 21.57 1.71
CA ASN A 6 1.09 20.41 1.14
C ASN A 6 1.87 19.16 1.56
N MET A 7 1.45 18.52 2.66
CA MET A 7 2.14 17.40 3.25
C MET A 7 2.17 16.26 2.21
N LYS A 8 3.35 15.87 1.74
CA LYS A 8 3.50 14.84 0.73
C LYS A 8 3.58 13.48 1.39
N ASN A 9 2.55 12.67 1.19
CA ASN A 9 2.50 11.30 1.69
C ASN A 9 3.18 10.36 0.71
N ILE A 10 4.10 9.55 1.23
CA ILE A 10 4.78 8.49 0.50
C ILE A 10 4.21 7.16 0.99
N LEU A 11 3.66 6.35 0.09
CA LEU A 11 3.36 4.95 0.36
C LEU A 11 4.46 4.11 -0.24
N TYR A 12 5.16 3.38 0.63
CA TYR A 12 6.22 2.46 0.27
C TYR A 12 5.72 1.02 0.43
N ILE A 13 5.51 0.33 -0.69
CA ILE A 13 5.14 -1.09 -0.74
C ILE A 13 6.40 -1.93 -0.92
N GLN A 14 6.65 -2.85 0.01
CA GLN A 14 7.74 -3.82 -0.05
C GLN A 14 7.16 -5.21 -0.38
N CYS A 15 7.58 -5.78 -1.51
CA CYS A 15 7.06 -7.06 -2.00
C CYS A 15 8.06 -8.22 -1.81
N SER A 16 9.33 -7.94 -1.53
CA SER A 16 10.35 -8.99 -1.40
C SER A 16 10.11 -9.82 -0.14
N PRO A 17 9.98 -11.16 -0.24
CA PRO A 17 9.89 -12.04 0.94
C PRO A 17 11.23 -12.16 1.68
N LYS A 18 12.33 -11.78 1.03
CA LYS A 18 13.65 -11.70 1.67
C LYS A 18 13.69 -10.44 2.53
N THR A 19 13.61 -10.58 3.84
CA THR A 19 13.78 -9.47 4.79
C THR A 19 15.27 -9.13 4.94
N ALA A 20 16.13 -10.13 5.20
CA ALA A 20 17.57 -10.01 5.14
C ALA A 20 18.11 -10.34 3.73
N GLY A 21 18.89 -9.43 3.12
CA GLY A 21 19.57 -9.67 1.83
C GLY A 21 18.75 -9.34 0.57
N SER A 22 17.62 -8.64 0.69
CA SER A 22 16.91 -8.10 -0.48
C SER A 22 17.59 -6.87 -1.05
N HIS A 23 18.18 -7.00 -2.24
CA HIS A 23 18.81 -5.90 -2.94
C HIS A 23 17.79 -4.84 -3.41
N SER A 24 16.62 -5.28 -3.90
CA SER A 24 15.53 -4.36 -4.26
C SER A 24 14.99 -3.64 -3.03
N GLY A 25 14.90 -4.33 -1.89
CA GLY A 25 14.49 -3.73 -0.63
C GLY A 25 15.49 -2.72 -0.08
N GLN A 26 16.79 -3.04 -0.10
CA GLN A 26 17.84 -2.11 0.32
C GLN A 26 17.88 -0.86 -0.56
N PHE A 27 17.83 -1.02 -1.89
CA PHE A 27 17.78 0.11 -2.80
C PHE A 27 16.55 0.99 -2.56
N ALA A 28 15.36 0.38 -2.45
CA ALA A 28 14.13 1.11 -2.21
C ALA A 28 14.15 1.86 -0.87
N GLN A 29 14.72 1.27 0.18
CA GLN A 29 14.87 1.94 1.47
C GLN A 29 15.77 3.18 1.36
N GLU A 30 16.91 3.09 0.68
CA GLU A 30 17.79 4.25 0.44
C GLU A 30 17.13 5.30 -0.46
N PHE A 31 16.40 4.86 -1.48
CA PHE A 31 15.61 5.74 -2.34
C PHE A 31 14.54 6.50 -1.54
N VAL A 32 13.75 5.82 -0.71
CA VAL A 32 12.72 6.44 0.13
C VAL A 32 13.35 7.38 1.15
N LYS A 33 14.51 7.05 1.73
CA LYS A 33 15.27 7.97 2.61
C LYS A 33 15.72 9.23 1.87
N GLY A 34 16.25 9.10 0.66
CA GLY A 34 16.67 10.22 -0.17
C GLY A 34 15.50 11.11 -0.60
N LEU A 35 14.45 10.48 -1.13
CA LEU A 35 13.20 11.12 -1.51
C LEU A 35 12.57 11.85 -0.32
N SER A 36 12.59 11.21 0.84
CA SER A 36 12.17 11.84 2.08
C SER A 36 12.96 13.12 2.30
N LYS A 37 14.29 13.09 2.35
CA LYS A 37 15.10 14.31 2.56
C LYS A 37 14.80 15.44 1.56
N ALA A 38 14.47 15.11 0.31
CA ALA A 38 14.18 16.09 -0.73
C ALA A 38 12.77 16.73 -0.66
N LEU A 39 11.78 16.08 -0.02
CA LEU A 39 10.41 16.57 0.04
C LEU A 39 10.09 17.28 1.39
N PRO A 40 9.59 18.54 1.38
CA PRO A 40 9.15 19.23 2.59
C PRO A 40 7.82 18.64 3.11
N ALA A 41 7.66 18.56 4.44
CA ALA A 41 6.50 18.02 5.17
C ALA A 41 5.99 16.66 4.64
N LYS A 42 6.42 15.55 5.24
CA LYS A 42 6.19 14.21 4.68
C LYS A 42 5.81 13.20 5.75
N ASN A 43 4.91 12.30 5.37
CA ASN A 43 4.61 11.07 6.10
C ASN A 43 4.98 9.89 5.21
N VAL A 44 5.65 8.88 5.77
CA VAL A 44 5.99 7.64 5.06
C VAL A 44 5.17 6.52 5.67
N VAL A 45 4.30 5.93 4.86
CA VAL A 45 3.56 4.72 5.22
C VAL A 45 4.27 3.53 4.58
N LEU A 46 4.68 2.56 5.40
CA LEU A 46 5.27 1.31 4.94
C LEU A 46 4.22 0.21 4.91
N ARG A 47 4.02 -0.39 3.74
CA ARG A 47 3.20 -1.59 3.51
C ARG A 47 4.13 -2.75 3.16
N ASP A 48 4.51 -3.52 4.18
CA ASP A 48 5.35 -4.70 4.02
C ASP A 48 4.49 -5.95 3.80
N LEU A 49 4.44 -6.42 2.55
CA LEU A 49 3.63 -7.58 2.16
C LEU A 49 4.25 -8.91 2.58
N SER A 50 5.52 -8.92 2.98
CA SER A 50 6.17 -10.12 3.52
C SER A 50 5.78 -10.36 4.98
N ASN A 51 5.69 -9.28 5.77
CA ASN A 51 5.32 -9.34 7.18
C ASN A 51 3.79 -9.36 7.39
N ALA A 52 3.03 -8.69 6.52
CA ALA A 52 1.57 -8.67 6.54
C ALA A 52 1.03 -9.11 5.17
N PRO A 53 1.01 -10.42 4.87
CA PRO A 53 0.57 -10.92 3.58
C PRO A 53 -0.91 -10.63 3.33
N ILE A 54 -1.23 -10.29 2.09
CA ILE A 54 -2.61 -10.09 1.65
C ILE A 54 -3.22 -11.46 1.36
N PRO A 55 -4.39 -11.81 1.94
CA PRO A 55 -5.08 -13.05 1.63
C PRO A 55 -5.49 -13.08 0.15
N HIS A 56 -5.56 -14.28 -0.42
CA HIS A 56 -6.11 -14.44 -1.76
C HIS A 56 -7.56 -13.98 -1.83
N VAL A 57 -7.95 -13.42 -2.98
CA VAL A 57 -9.32 -13.00 -3.23
C VAL A 57 -10.25 -14.21 -3.11
N SER A 58 -11.28 -14.10 -2.26
CA SER A 58 -12.28 -15.13 -2.01
C SER A 58 -13.57 -14.86 -2.77
N SER A 59 -14.44 -15.87 -2.89
CA SER A 59 -15.78 -15.69 -3.46
C SER A 59 -16.61 -14.66 -2.70
N GLN A 60 -16.49 -14.63 -1.37
CA GLN A 60 -17.19 -13.66 -0.52
C GLN A 60 -16.70 -12.23 -0.81
N HIS A 61 -15.39 -12.03 -0.98
CA HIS A 61 -14.85 -10.73 -1.38
C HIS A 61 -15.39 -10.29 -2.75
N THR A 62 -15.37 -11.19 -3.75
CA THR A 62 -15.90 -10.89 -5.09
C THR A 62 -17.37 -10.49 -5.04
N LEU A 63 -18.23 -11.30 -4.42
CA LEU A 63 -19.66 -11.02 -4.33
C LEU A 63 -19.95 -9.73 -3.53
N ALA A 64 -19.19 -9.44 -2.48
CA ALA A 64 -19.32 -8.21 -1.73
C ALA A 64 -18.92 -6.98 -2.58
N SER A 65 -17.87 -7.09 -3.40
CA SER A 65 -17.36 -5.99 -4.22
C SER A 65 -18.32 -5.56 -5.34
N GLU A 66 -19.20 -6.45 -5.79
CA GLU A 66 -20.22 -6.18 -6.81
C GLU A 66 -21.42 -5.39 -6.26
N LYS A 67 -21.59 -5.36 -4.93
CA LYS A 67 -22.68 -4.63 -4.28
C LYS A 67 -22.32 -3.18 -4.03
N GLN A 68 -23.32 -2.31 -4.16
CA GLN A 68 -23.25 -0.96 -3.59
C GLN A 68 -23.04 -1.05 -2.08
N GLU A 69 -22.24 -0.14 -1.53
CA GLU A 69 -21.88 -0.12 -0.10
C GLU A 69 -23.12 -0.16 0.81
N SER A 70 -24.17 0.59 0.46
CA SER A 70 -25.45 0.66 1.20
C SER A 70 -26.23 -0.66 1.23
N MET A 71 -25.91 -1.61 0.35
CA MET A 71 -26.59 -2.90 0.20
C MET A 71 -25.78 -4.07 0.81
N ARG A 72 -24.60 -3.79 1.38
CA ARG A 72 -23.73 -4.80 1.99
C ARG A 72 -24.19 -5.10 3.43
N ASN A 73 -24.23 -6.38 3.78
CA ASN A 73 -24.39 -6.79 5.18
C ASN A 73 -23.05 -6.74 5.95
N ALA A 74 -23.08 -7.01 7.25
CA ALA A 74 -21.89 -6.95 8.11
C ALA A 74 -20.76 -7.88 7.65
N ALA A 75 -21.08 -9.11 7.22
CA ALA A 75 -20.07 -10.07 6.75
C ALA A 75 -19.46 -9.65 5.40
N GLU A 76 -20.22 -8.95 4.56
CA GLU A 76 -19.74 -8.41 3.28
C GLU A 76 -18.86 -7.16 3.48
N GLN A 77 -19.19 -6.32 4.46
CA GLN A 77 -18.33 -5.21 4.87
C GLN A 77 -17.00 -5.72 5.43
N GLU A 78 -17.05 -6.72 6.33
CA GLU A 78 -15.85 -7.34 6.89
C GLU A 78 -14.97 -7.97 5.80
N ALA A 79 -15.57 -8.65 4.82
CA ALA A 79 -14.84 -9.24 3.70
C ALA A 79 -14.09 -8.22 2.83
N LEU A 80 -14.51 -6.95 2.83
CA LEU A 80 -13.87 -5.87 2.07
C LEU A 80 -13.01 -4.95 2.94
N GLN A 81 -13.04 -5.09 4.27
CA GLN A 81 -12.35 -4.20 5.21
C GLN A 81 -10.86 -3.97 4.87
N LEU A 82 -10.15 -5.05 4.51
CA LEU A 82 -8.75 -4.95 4.09
C LEU A 82 -8.61 -4.20 2.76
N SER A 83 -9.46 -4.50 1.78
CA SER A 83 -9.46 -3.81 0.49
C SER A 83 -9.67 -2.31 0.68
N GLU A 84 -10.66 -1.91 1.46
CA GLU A 84 -10.94 -0.49 1.76
C GLU A 84 -9.75 0.18 2.46
N THR A 85 -9.08 -0.52 3.39
CA THR A 85 -7.87 0.00 4.04
C THR A 85 -6.74 0.24 3.03
N LEU A 86 -6.49 -0.71 2.13
CA LEU A 86 -5.43 -0.61 1.12
C LEU A 86 -5.74 0.47 0.07
N ILE A 87 -7.01 0.61 -0.32
CA ILE A 87 -7.47 1.66 -1.22
C ILE A 87 -7.29 3.04 -0.56
N ALA A 88 -7.69 3.21 0.69
CA ALA A 88 -7.54 4.47 1.40
C ALA A 88 -6.07 4.89 1.56
N GLU A 89 -5.15 3.94 1.77
CA GLU A 89 -3.71 4.22 1.75
C GLU A 89 -3.24 4.74 0.39
N LEU A 90 -3.71 4.13 -0.69
CA LEU A 90 -3.36 4.54 -2.05
C LEU A 90 -3.94 5.92 -2.38
N GLU A 91 -5.19 6.19 -2.02
CA GLU A 91 -5.85 7.49 -2.24
C GLU A 91 -5.20 8.63 -1.45
N ALA A 92 -4.71 8.36 -0.25
CA ALA A 92 -4.00 9.33 0.57
C ALA A 92 -2.57 9.62 0.09
N THR A 93 -2.08 8.90 -0.92
CA THR A 93 -0.68 8.93 -1.36
C THR A 93 -0.43 9.94 -2.47
N ASN A 94 0.69 10.68 -2.37
CA ASN A 94 1.18 11.54 -3.46
C ASN A 94 2.34 10.91 -4.22
N VAL A 95 3.14 10.08 -3.55
CA VAL A 95 4.23 9.32 -4.19
C VAL A 95 4.15 7.85 -3.79
N LEU A 96 3.90 7.00 -4.78
CA LEU A 96 3.87 5.54 -4.61
C LEU A 96 5.24 4.96 -4.98
N VAL A 97 5.84 4.21 -4.05
CA VAL A 97 7.08 3.46 -4.28
C VAL A 97 6.78 1.98 -4.13
N ILE A 98 6.97 1.19 -5.19
CA ILE A 98 6.80 -0.27 -5.18
C ILE A 98 8.17 -0.91 -5.35
N ALA A 99 8.63 -1.61 -4.31
CA ALA A 99 9.86 -2.41 -4.37
C ALA A 99 9.52 -3.88 -4.61
N THR A 100 9.56 -4.27 -5.87
CA THR A 100 9.31 -5.65 -6.28
C THR A 100 10.54 -6.27 -6.93
N PRO A 101 11.03 -7.42 -6.46
CA PRO A 101 11.93 -8.23 -7.28
C PRO A 101 11.16 -8.84 -8.46
N MET A 102 11.87 -9.25 -9.51
CA MET A 102 11.31 -10.14 -10.51
C MET A 102 11.36 -11.58 -9.97
N HIS A 103 10.21 -12.23 -9.90
CA HIS A 103 10.08 -13.64 -9.53
C HIS A 103 9.44 -14.39 -10.69
N ASN A 104 10.23 -15.21 -11.40
CA ASN A 104 9.75 -16.02 -12.53
C ASN A 104 9.04 -15.20 -13.62
N TYR A 105 9.65 -14.10 -14.07
CA TYR A 105 9.13 -13.21 -15.13
C TYR A 105 7.84 -12.45 -14.78
N THR A 106 7.53 -12.31 -13.50
CA THR A 106 6.48 -11.43 -12.96
C THR A 106 7.05 -10.58 -11.82
#